data_AF-A0A0J1BBG2-F1
#
_entry.id   AF-A0A0J1BBG2-F1
#
_cell.length_a   1.000
_cell.length_b   1.000
_cell.length_c   1.000
_cell.angle_alpha   90.00
_cell.angle_beta   90.00
_cell.angle_gamma   90.00
#
_symmetry.space_group_name_H-M   'P 1'
#
loop_
_entity.id
_entity.type
_entity.pdbx_description
1 polymer ?
#
loop_
_entity_poly.entity_id
_entity_poly.type
_entity_poly.pdbx_seq_one_letter_code
_entity_poly.pdbx_strand_id
1 'polypeptide(L)'
;MSTNDSDSQSSPQQSAAGPADRTRRQAIVTSEADRSLIDPSAFIAPNATVLGEVYIAEDVSIWFGAVMRGDTEKIVIGRQSNVQDQCVLHCDPGMPCVIGERVTVGHSAVVHGATVEDDALIGIGAIVLNGATIGKGAIVAAGALVTEGTVIPPGMLAVGTPAKPIKEVSESLLERSREGAQHYVRLGRLYREEMTGTNVTSRKVD
;
A
#
# COMPACT_ATOMS: atom_id res chain seq x y z
N MET A 1 8.72 4.49 -76.68
CA MET A 1 9.81 3.51 -76.52
C MET A 1 10.70 4.04 -75.39
N SER A 2 10.70 3.54 -74.17
CA SER A 2 10.04 2.39 -73.56
C SER A 2 9.78 2.69 -72.09
N THR A 3 8.66 2.16 -71.61
CA THR A 3 8.19 2.09 -70.23
C THR A 3 9.10 1.24 -69.35
N ASN A 4 9.16 1.54 -68.05
CA ASN A 4 8.78 0.55 -67.04
C ASN A 4 8.51 1.21 -65.68
N ASP A 5 7.25 1.09 -65.27
CA ASP A 5 6.77 1.10 -63.89
C ASP A 5 7.30 -0.13 -63.13
N SER A 6 7.53 0.03 -61.82
CA SER A 6 6.98 -0.92 -60.84
C SER A 6 6.98 -0.32 -59.43
N ASP A 7 5.76 -0.16 -58.91
CA ASP A 7 5.43 -0.02 -57.50
C ASP A 7 6.07 -1.12 -56.64
N SER A 8 6.44 -0.80 -55.38
CA SER A 8 5.87 -1.49 -54.21
C SER A 8 6.40 -0.97 -52.87
N GLN A 9 5.43 -0.50 -52.08
CA GLN A 9 5.26 -0.74 -50.64
C GLN A 9 6.14 0.01 -49.62
N SER A 10 5.43 0.88 -48.91
CA SER A 10 5.66 1.35 -47.55
C SER A 10 5.82 0.22 -46.53
N SER A 11 6.78 0.35 -45.61
CA SER A 11 6.55 0.25 -44.15
C SER A 11 7.76 0.73 -43.36
N PRO A 12 7.57 1.32 -42.16
CA PRO A 12 8.66 1.78 -41.30
C PRO A 12 9.31 0.60 -40.59
N GLN A 13 10.64 0.56 -40.56
CA GLN A 13 11.38 -0.36 -39.71
C GLN A 13 11.17 0.02 -38.23
N GLN A 14 10.23 -0.65 -37.58
CA GLN A 14 10.34 -0.98 -36.15
C GLN A 14 11.28 -2.18 -36.03
N SER A 15 12.28 -2.11 -35.15
CA SER A 15 12.60 -3.26 -34.31
C SER A 15 13.43 -2.88 -33.07
N ALA A 16 12.76 -3.01 -31.93
CA ALA A 16 13.24 -3.54 -30.66
C ALA A 16 14.41 -2.83 -29.95
N ALA A 17 14.08 -1.83 -29.11
CA ALA A 17 14.78 -1.71 -27.83
C ALA A 17 14.35 -2.92 -26.97
N GLY A 18 15.26 -3.88 -26.77
CA GLY A 18 15.02 -5.08 -25.99
C GLY A 18 14.85 -4.81 -24.49
N PRO A 19 14.34 -5.78 -23.71
CA PRO A 19 14.16 -5.67 -22.26
C PRO A 19 15.52 -5.85 -21.58
N ALA A 20 16.36 -4.82 -21.62
CA ALA A 20 17.67 -4.84 -20.99
C ALA A 20 17.60 -4.15 -19.63
N ASP A 21 17.83 -4.96 -18.60
CA ASP A 21 18.27 -4.60 -17.25
C ASP A 21 17.21 -4.13 -16.23
N ARG A 22 16.19 -4.97 -16.01
CA ARG A 22 15.65 -5.10 -14.64
C ARG A 22 16.69 -5.85 -13.84
N THR A 23 17.69 -5.15 -13.30
CA THR A 23 18.70 -5.75 -12.42
C THR A 23 17.93 -6.50 -11.33
N ARG A 24 18.05 -7.84 -11.34
CA ARG A 24 17.34 -8.72 -10.42
C ARG A 24 17.89 -8.44 -9.03
N ARG A 25 17.29 -7.49 -8.30
CA ARG A 25 17.56 -7.31 -6.87
C ARG A 25 17.32 -8.67 -6.24
N GLN A 26 18.38 -9.26 -5.68
CA GLN A 26 18.25 -10.51 -4.95
C GLN A 26 17.37 -10.23 -3.74
N ALA A 27 16.45 -11.15 -3.42
CA ALA A 27 15.59 -10.99 -2.27
C ALA A 27 16.44 -10.85 -1.00
N ILE A 28 16.19 -9.80 -0.23
CA ILE A 28 16.81 -9.57 1.07
C ILE A 28 15.98 -10.35 2.09
N VAL A 29 16.46 -11.55 2.44
CA VAL A 29 15.80 -12.37 3.46
C VAL A 29 16.40 -12.03 4.83
N THR A 30 15.65 -11.32 5.65
CA THR A 30 15.99 -11.07 7.06
C THR A 30 15.10 -11.91 7.98
N SER A 31 15.61 -12.29 9.15
CA SER A 31 14.83 -12.96 10.19
C SER A 31 14.08 -11.98 11.10
N GLU A 32 14.53 -10.72 11.14
CA GLU A 32 13.98 -9.67 12.00
C GLU A 32 13.84 -8.35 11.23
N ALA A 33 13.02 -7.45 11.77
CA ALA A 33 12.84 -6.10 11.26
C ALA A 33 14.09 -5.24 11.54
N ASP A 34 14.54 -4.47 10.55
CA ASP A 34 15.59 -3.47 10.75
C ASP A 34 15.03 -2.27 11.54
N ARG A 35 15.42 -2.18 12.81
CA ARG A 35 14.96 -1.13 13.72
C ARG A 35 15.42 0.27 13.30
N SER A 36 16.46 0.40 12.48
CA SER A 36 16.91 1.71 11.99
C SER A 36 15.95 2.32 10.96
N LEU A 37 15.06 1.52 10.39
CA LEU A 37 14.06 1.94 9.40
C LEU A 37 12.69 2.25 10.03
N ILE A 38 12.57 2.14 11.36
CA ILE A 38 11.31 2.22 12.09
C ILE A 38 11.40 3.35 13.10
N ASP A 39 10.47 4.31 13.01
CA ASP A 39 10.37 5.38 14.00
C ASP A 39 10.00 4.83 15.39
N PRO A 40 10.66 5.28 16.48
CA PRO A 40 10.38 4.79 17.84
C PRO A 40 8.95 5.01 18.33
N SER A 41 8.21 5.96 17.74
CA SER A 41 6.81 6.19 18.05
C SER A 41 5.86 5.20 17.35
N ALA A 42 6.33 4.39 16.40
CA ALA A 42 5.47 3.43 15.74
C ALA A 42 4.98 2.34 16.72
N PHE A 43 3.71 1.96 16.61
CA PHE A 43 3.20 0.74 17.24
C PHE A 43 3.30 -0.42 16.26
N ILE A 44 3.87 -1.53 16.70
CA ILE A 44 3.88 -2.79 15.95
C ILE A 44 3.35 -3.88 16.87
N ALA A 45 2.22 -4.47 16.49
CA ALA A 45 1.61 -5.56 17.23
C ALA A 45 2.59 -6.74 17.38
N PRO A 46 2.67 -7.42 18.55
CA PRO A 46 3.65 -8.47 18.79
C PRO A 46 3.62 -9.65 17.81
N ASN A 47 2.49 -9.88 17.14
CA ASN A 47 2.32 -10.95 16.16
C ASN A 47 2.30 -10.45 14.71
N ALA A 48 2.59 -9.17 14.45
CA ALA A 48 2.81 -8.66 13.11
C ALA A 48 4.21 -9.07 12.62
N THR A 49 4.32 -9.33 11.32
CA THR A 49 5.59 -9.70 10.67
C THR A 49 6.06 -8.52 9.83
N VAL A 50 7.26 -8.01 10.11
CA VAL A 50 7.93 -6.96 9.34
C VAL A 50 9.33 -7.45 8.99
N LEU A 51 9.65 -7.54 7.69
CA LEU A 51 10.93 -8.08 7.23
C LEU A 51 11.40 -7.39 5.94
N GLY A 52 12.72 -7.37 5.72
CA GLY A 52 13.35 -6.68 4.60
C GLY A 52 13.34 -5.15 4.76
N GLU A 53 13.32 -4.43 3.63
CA GLU A 53 13.41 -2.97 3.56
C GLU A 53 12.03 -2.32 3.77
N VAL A 54 11.61 -2.18 5.03
CA VAL A 54 10.31 -1.58 5.41
C VAL A 54 10.55 -0.31 6.22
N TYR A 55 10.25 0.85 5.61
CA TYR A 55 10.33 2.15 6.27
C TYR A 55 9.00 2.49 6.94
N ILE A 56 9.03 2.71 8.25
CA ILE A 56 7.85 3.00 9.07
C ILE A 56 8.06 4.36 9.75
N ALA A 57 7.26 5.35 9.36
CA ALA A 57 7.37 6.71 9.86
C ALA A 57 6.69 6.92 11.23
N GLU A 58 6.79 8.14 11.75
CA GLU A 58 6.21 8.59 13.02
C GLU A 58 4.72 8.27 13.15
N ASP A 59 4.32 7.82 14.35
CA ASP A 59 2.93 7.53 14.75
C ASP A 59 2.19 6.54 13.81
N VAL A 60 2.94 5.72 13.06
CA VAL A 60 2.36 4.61 12.31
C VAL A 60 1.94 3.48 13.26
N SER A 61 0.82 2.82 12.96
CA SER A 61 0.37 1.65 13.71
C SER A 61 0.18 0.42 12.81
N ILE A 62 0.86 -0.67 13.16
CA ILE A 62 0.81 -1.96 12.49
C ILE A 62 0.09 -2.95 13.41
N TRP A 63 -1.03 -3.48 12.94
CA TRP A 63 -1.99 -4.23 13.75
C TRP A 63 -1.85 -5.74 13.60
N PHE A 64 -2.69 -6.48 14.32
CA PHE A 64 -2.43 -7.88 14.65
C PHE A 64 -2.38 -8.79 13.41
N GLY A 65 -1.26 -9.51 13.31
CA GLY A 65 -0.95 -10.43 12.22
C GLY A 65 -0.90 -9.80 10.83
N ALA A 66 -0.72 -8.48 10.74
CA ALA A 66 -0.31 -7.87 9.49
C ALA A 66 1.06 -8.39 9.05
N VAL A 67 1.26 -8.57 7.74
CA VAL A 67 2.52 -9.05 7.15
C VAL A 67 3.04 -8.01 6.17
N MET A 68 4.26 -7.54 6.39
CA MET A 68 4.97 -6.61 5.55
C MET A 68 6.29 -7.24 5.13
N ARG A 69 6.39 -7.53 3.83
CA ARG A 69 7.55 -8.23 3.28
C ARG A 69 8.21 -7.38 2.22
N GLY A 70 9.20 -6.57 2.65
CA GLY A 70 10.04 -5.74 1.79
C GLY A 70 11.32 -6.45 1.36
N ASP A 71 11.25 -7.75 1.08
CA ASP A 71 12.41 -8.55 0.65
C ASP A 71 12.78 -8.31 -0.82
N THR A 72 11.80 -7.96 -1.64
CA THR A 72 11.94 -7.84 -3.11
C THR A 72 12.11 -6.40 -3.55
N GLU A 73 11.33 -5.50 -2.96
CA GLU A 73 11.46 -4.05 -3.07
C GLU A 73 11.12 -3.39 -1.73
N LYS A 74 11.40 -2.09 -1.62
CA LYS A 74 11.05 -1.35 -0.41
C LYS A 74 9.55 -1.19 -0.22
N ILE A 75 9.15 -1.25 1.04
CA ILE A 75 7.84 -0.82 1.52
C ILE A 75 8.04 0.48 2.29
N VAL A 76 7.24 1.50 2.01
CA VAL A 76 7.29 2.79 2.71
C VAL A 76 5.92 3.09 3.29
N ILE A 77 5.87 3.48 4.55
CA ILE A 77 4.63 3.85 5.25
C ILE A 77 4.80 5.23 5.89
N GLY A 78 4.04 6.19 5.39
CA GLY A 78 4.06 7.59 5.81
C GLY A 78 3.43 7.83 7.18
N ARG A 79 3.69 9.03 7.73
CA ARG A 79 3.32 9.40 9.10
C ARG A 79 1.83 9.22 9.36
N GLN A 80 1.49 8.78 10.58
CA GLN A 80 0.10 8.66 11.07
C GLN A 80 -0.78 7.71 10.25
N SER A 81 -0.19 6.87 9.41
CA SER A 81 -0.91 5.83 8.68
C SER A 81 -1.11 4.59 9.56
N ASN A 82 -2.13 3.80 9.25
CA ASN A 82 -2.41 2.56 9.96
C ASN A 82 -2.60 1.40 8.99
N VAL A 83 -1.97 0.27 9.30
CA VAL A 83 -2.12 -0.99 8.58
C VAL A 83 -2.77 -2.00 9.49
N GLN A 84 -4.07 -2.19 9.28
CA GLN A 84 -4.95 -2.89 10.20
C GLN A 84 -4.72 -4.41 10.17
N ASP A 85 -5.47 -5.12 11.01
CA ASP A 85 -5.33 -6.54 11.26
C ASP A 85 -5.30 -7.37 9.97
N GLN A 86 -4.39 -8.34 9.91
CA GLN A 86 -4.28 -9.30 8.81
C GLN A 86 -4.04 -8.67 7.43
N CYS A 87 -3.61 -7.42 7.34
CA CYS A 87 -3.21 -6.84 6.06
C CYS A 87 -1.93 -7.47 5.52
N VAL A 88 -1.79 -7.51 4.20
CA VAL A 88 -0.56 -7.97 3.53
C VAL A 88 -0.03 -6.86 2.64
N LEU A 89 1.21 -6.43 2.90
CA LEU A 89 1.97 -5.52 2.04
C LEU A 89 3.16 -6.28 1.44
N HIS A 90 3.25 -6.27 0.12
CA HIS A 90 4.32 -6.91 -0.64
C HIS A 90 4.59 -6.15 -1.93
N CYS A 91 5.62 -6.53 -2.67
CA CYS A 91 6.08 -5.82 -3.86
C CYS A 91 6.83 -6.76 -4.81
N ASP A 92 6.81 -6.42 -6.10
CA ASP A 92 7.63 -7.06 -7.13
C ASP A 92 8.83 -6.18 -7.50
N PRO A 93 9.86 -6.72 -8.19
CA PRO A 93 11.03 -5.94 -8.56
C PRO A 93 10.68 -4.71 -9.41
N GLY A 94 11.08 -3.52 -8.94
CA GLY A 94 10.78 -2.24 -9.57
C GLY A 94 9.39 -1.69 -9.30
N MET A 95 8.59 -2.34 -8.45
CA MET A 95 7.24 -1.93 -8.06
C MET A 95 7.18 -1.78 -6.52
N PRO A 96 7.75 -0.71 -5.93
CA PRO A 96 7.71 -0.52 -4.49
C PRO A 96 6.26 -0.35 -4.00
N CYS A 97 6.00 -0.76 -2.76
CA CYS A 97 4.73 -0.48 -2.10
C CYS A 97 4.87 0.80 -1.28
N VAL A 98 4.19 1.87 -1.69
CA VAL A 98 4.28 3.19 -1.04
C VAL A 98 2.93 3.56 -0.48
N ILE A 99 2.86 3.68 0.85
CA ILE A 99 1.72 4.19 1.59
C ILE A 99 2.07 5.59 2.08
N GLY A 100 1.25 6.57 1.70
CA GLY A 100 1.39 7.98 2.08
C GLY A 100 1.09 8.25 3.54
N GLU A 101 0.84 9.52 3.86
CA GLU A 101 0.53 9.97 5.21
C GLU A 101 -0.97 9.91 5.52
N ARG A 102 -1.31 9.60 6.78
CA ARG A 102 -2.71 9.53 7.26
C ARG A 102 -3.59 8.57 6.45
N VAL A 103 -2.96 7.54 5.87
CA VAL A 103 -3.65 6.49 5.11
C VAL A 103 -4.17 5.43 6.07
N THR A 104 -5.39 4.97 5.81
CA THR A 104 -5.97 3.79 6.47
C THR A 104 -5.96 2.61 5.52
N VAL A 105 -5.17 1.58 5.84
CA VAL A 105 -5.23 0.28 5.16
C VAL A 105 -6.08 -0.66 6.00
N GLY A 106 -7.33 -0.86 5.56
CA GLY A 106 -8.38 -1.55 6.29
C GLY A 106 -8.13 -3.05 6.48
N HIS A 107 -8.72 -3.63 7.52
CA HIS A 107 -8.52 -5.04 7.90
C HIS A 107 -8.51 -6.00 6.70
N SER A 108 -7.54 -6.91 6.67
CA SER A 108 -7.37 -7.93 5.62
C SER A 108 -7.19 -7.40 4.19
N ALA A 109 -6.86 -6.11 4.02
CA ALA A 109 -6.52 -5.59 2.71
C ALA A 109 -5.16 -6.11 2.23
N VAL A 110 -5.00 -6.20 0.91
CA VAL A 110 -3.74 -6.52 0.26
C VAL A 110 -3.31 -5.34 -0.58
N VAL A 111 -2.10 -4.83 -0.34
CA VAL A 111 -1.48 -3.79 -1.18
C VAL A 111 -0.18 -4.34 -1.74
N HIS A 112 -0.13 -4.52 -3.05
CA HIS A 112 0.97 -5.18 -3.74
C HIS A 112 1.59 -4.23 -4.76
N GLY A 113 2.81 -3.74 -4.49
CA GLY A 113 3.59 -2.90 -5.40
C GLY A 113 2.86 -1.67 -5.96
N ALA A 114 2.03 -1.04 -5.13
CA ALA A 114 1.18 0.08 -5.49
C ALA A 114 1.55 1.36 -4.73
N THR A 115 1.11 2.51 -5.24
CA THR A 115 1.20 3.80 -4.55
C THR A 115 -0.17 4.20 -4.01
N VAL A 116 -0.25 4.44 -2.71
CA VAL A 116 -1.43 4.97 -2.04
C VAL A 116 -1.05 6.34 -1.49
N GLU A 117 -1.61 7.40 -2.04
CA GLU A 117 -1.30 8.78 -1.65
C GLU A 117 -1.96 9.16 -0.31
N ASP A 118 -1.59 10.32 0.20
CA ASP A 118 -2.03 10.84 1.50
C ASP A 118 -3.55 10.82 1.68
N ASP A 119 -3.99 10.67 2.93
CA ASP A 119 -5.39 10.76 3.35
C ASP A 119 -6.34 9.73 2.69
N ALA A 120 -5.81 8.80 1.88
CA ALA A 120 -6.58 7.77 1.21
C ALA A 120 -7.01 6.65 2.19
N LEU A 121 -8.04 5.91 1.80
CA LEU A 121 -8.54 4.76 2.54
C LEU A 121 -8.63 3.54 1.64
N ILE A 122 -7.94 2.46 2.02
CA ILE A 122 -8.10 1.13 1.41
C ILE A 122 -9.10 0.36 2.28
N GLY A 123 -10.24 0.01 1.70
CA GLY A 123 -11.32 -0.64 2.43
C GLY A 123 -10.96 -2.05 2.92
N ILE A 124 -11.74 -2.52 3.90
CA ILE A 124 -11.62 -3.87 4.46
C ILE A 124 -11.63 -4.92 3.34
N GLY A 125 -10.64 -5.80 3.32
CA GLY A 125 -10.53 -6.89 2.34
C GLY A 125 -10.33 -6.43 0.89
N ALA A 126 -10.04 -5.15 0.64
CA ALA A 126 -9.73 -4.68 -0.70
C ALA A 126 -8.34 -5.15 -1.16
N ILE A 127 -8.18 -5.35 -2.46
CA ILE A 127 -6.93 -5.80 -3.07
C ILE A 127 -6.48 -4.72 -4.07
N VAL A 128 -5.25 -4.24 -3.91
CA VAL A 128 -4.62 -3.24 -4.80
C VAL A 128 -3.36 -3.86 -5.41
N LEU A 129 -3.37 -4.00 -6.74
CA LEU A 129 -2.31 -4.70 -7.49
C LEU A 129 -1.22 -3.75 -8.02
N ASN A 130 -0.15 -4.35 -8.54
CA ASN A 130 1.08 -3.69 -8.95
C ASN A 130 0.86 -2.48 -9.86
N GLY A 131 1.60 -1.40 -9.59
CA GLY A 131 1.57 -0.18 -10.38
C GLY A 131 0.28 0.63 -10.25
N ALA A 132 -0.71 0.19 -9.47
CA ALA A 132 -1.89 0.99 -9.20
C ALA A 132 -1.53 2.25 -8.40
N THR A 133 -2.26 3.34 -8.65
CA THR A 133 -2.15 4.59 -7.90
C THR A 133 -3.50 4.93 -7.31
N ILE A 134 -3.57 5.05 -5.99
CA ILE A 134 -4.74 5.52 -5.25
C ILE A 134 -4.50 6.97 -4.87
N GLY A 135 -5.18 7.89 -5.55
CA GLY A 135 -4.94 9.32 -5.40
C GLY A 135 -5.31 9.86 -4.02
N LYS A 136 -4.79 11.05 -3.68
CA LYS A 136 -4.98 11.69 -2.39
C LYS A 136 -6.45 11.74 -1.97
N GLY A 137 -6.76 11.29 -0.76
CA GLY A 137 -8.12 11.26 -0.22
C GLY A 137 -9.10 10.35 -0.96
N ALA A 138 -8.65 9.52 -1.91
CA ALA A 138 -9.48 8.54 -2.57
C ALA A 138 -9.84 7.39 -1.61
N ILE A 139 -10.98 6.76 -1.85
CA ILE A 139 -11.47 5.65 -1.05
C ILE A 139 -11.70 4.45 -1.96
N VAL A 140 -11.02 3.35 -1.67
CA VAL A 140 -11.31 2.04 -2.25
C VAL A 140 -12.28 1.32 -1.31
N ALA A 141 -13.46 0.96 -1.80
CA ALA A 141 -14.48 0.32 -0.97
C ALA A 141 -14.06 -1.09 -0.52
N ALA A 142 -14.72 -1.58 0.54
CA ALA A 142 -14.49 -2.92 1.05
C ALA A 142 -14.68 -3.99 -0.04
N GLY A 143 -13.77 -4.96 -0.07
CA GLY A 143 -13.76 -6.07 -1.02
C GLY A 143 -13.52 -5.70 -2.49
N ALA A 144 -13.18 -4.45 -2.80
CA ALA A 144 -12.91 -4.03 -4.17
C ALA A 144 -11.52 -4.52 -4.66
N LEU A 145 -11.40 -4.78 -5.96
CA LEU A 145 -10.16 -5.18 -6.62
C LEU A 145 -9.66 -4.08 -7.56
N VAL A 146 -8.62 -3.35 -7.17
CA VAL A 146 -7.91 -2.40 -8.04
C VAL A 146 -6.86 -3.18 -8.84
N THR A 147 -7.08 -3.28 -10.15
CA THR A 147 -6.23 -4.02 -11.08
C THR A 147 -4.89 -3.32 -11.35
N GLU A 148 -3.94 -4.06 -11.92
CA GLU A 148 -2.60 -3.53 -12.22
C GLU A 148 -2.65 -2.23 -13.03
N GLY A 149 -1.79 -1.27 -12.68
CA GLY A 149 -1.68 0.03 -13.35
C GLY A 149 -2.91 0.92 -13.24
N THR A 150 -3.94 0.53 -12.48
CA THR A 150 -5.18 1.31 -12.37
C THR A 150 -4.94 2.57 -11.55
N VAL A 151 -5.40 3.72 -12.06
CA VAL A 151 -5.37 4.98 -11.34
C VAL A 151 -6.77 5.29 -10.81
N ILE A 152 -6.91 5.38 -9.49
CA ILE A 152 -8.09 5.94 -8.84
C ILE A 152 -7.80 7.43 -8.59
N PRO A 153 -8.55 8.36 -9.21
CA PRO A 153 -8.26 9.79 -9.08
C PRO A 153 -8.39 10.29 -7.64
N PRO A 154 -7.71 11.40 -7.27
CA PRO A 154 -7.85 12.02 -5.97
C PRO A 154 -9.31 12.29 -5.59
N GLY A 155 -9.65 12.03 -4.33
CA GLY A 155 -11.00 12.29 -3.79
C GLY A 155 -12.11 11.45 -4.42
N MET A 156 -11.80 10.36 -5.14
CA MET A 156 -12.82 9.48 -5.73
C MET A 156 -13.10 8.25 -4.87
N LEU A 157 -14.37 7.85 -4.81
CA LEU A 157 -14.79 6.55 -4.31
C LEU A 157 -14.75 5.52 -5.44
N ALA A 158 -14.00 4.45 -5.26
CA ALA A 158 -13.90 3.32 -6.17
C ALA A 158 -14.56 2.06 -5.57
N VAL A 159 -15.33 1.33 -6.38
CA VAL A 159 -16.07 0.13 -5.94
C VAL A 159 -15.96 -1.01 -6.96
N GLY A 160 -16.10 -2.24 -6.48
CA GLY A 160 -16.31 -3.43 -7.32
C GLY A 160 -15.03 -4.20 -7.70
N THR A 161 -15.22 -5.21 -8.54
CA THR A 161 -14.17 -6.12 -9.04
C THR A 161 -14.38 -6.33 -10.54
N PRO A 162 -13.64 -5.62 -11.41
CA PRO A 162 -12.61 -4.64 -11.11
C PRO A 162 -13.19 -3.34 -10.52
N ALA A 163 -12.40 -2.67 -9.68
CA ALA A 163 -12.76 -1.43 -9.01
C ALA A 163 -12.85 -0.28 -10.03
N LYS A 164 -13.94 0.47 -9.97
CA LYS A 164 -14.15 1.65 -10.82
C LYS A 164 -14.45 2.88 -9.97
N PRO A 165 -13.85 4.04 -10.25
CA PRO A 165 -14.29 5.31 -9.68
C PRO A 165 -15.74 5.57 -10.07
N ILE A 166 -16.62 5.81 -9.09
CA ILE A 166 -18.06 5.99 -9.33
C ILE A 166 -18.57 7.39 -8.96
N LYS A 167 -17.94 8.06 -8.01
CA LYS A 167 -18.29 9.41 -7.56
C LYS A 167 -17.19 10.00 -6.71
N GLU A 168 -17.26 11.31 -6.50
CA GLU A 168 -16.46 11.99 -5.50
C GLU A 168 -16.83 11.53 -4.09
N VAL A 169 -15.83 11.50 -3.20
CA VAL A 169 -16.00 11.27 -1.78
C VAL A 169 -16.66 12.51 -1.18
N SER A 170 -17.76 12.32 -0.44
CA SER A 170 -18.43 13.43 0.22
C SER A 170 -17.56 13.98 1.36
N GLU A 171 -17.69 15.28 1.66
CA GLU A 171 -16.94 15.91 2.76
C GLU A 171 -17.13 15.18 4.09
N SER A 172 -18.35 14.75 4.40
CA SER A 172 -18.66 13.98 5.59
C SER A 172 -17.94 12.62 5.66
N LEU A 173 -17.63 12.02 4.51
CA LEU A 173 -16.91 10.75 4.45
C LEU A 173 -15.40 10.98 4.52
N LEU A 174 -14.88 12.05 3.91
CA LEU A 174 -13.50 12.48 4.08
C LEU A 174 -13.19 12.78 5.55
N GLU A 175 -14.05 13.54 6.23
CA GLU A 175 -13.84 13.88 7.63
C GLU A 175 -13.84 12.65 8.53
N ARG A 176 -14.80 11.73 8.34
CA ARG A 176 -14.80 10.44 9.03
C ARG A 176 -13.54 9.61 8.77
N SER A 177 -12.99 9.67 7.56
CA SER A 177 -11.74 8.99 7.22
C SER A 177 -10.56 9.58 8.01
N ARG A 178 -10.46 10.91 8.06
CA ARG A 178 -9.43 11.64 8.83
C ARG A 178 -9.54 11.36 10.32
N GLU A 179 -10.75 11.43 10.88
CA GLU A 179 -11.04 11.09 12.28
C GLU A 179 -10.65 9.64 12.59
N GLY A 180 -10.92 8.72 11.67
CA GLY A 180 -10.51 7.32 11.75
C GLY A 180 -8.99 7.16 11.83
N ALA A 181 -8.23 7.82 10.93
CA ALA A 181 -6.78 7.80 10.98
C ALA A 181 -6.23 8.34 12.32
N GLN A 182 -6.78 9.47 12.80
CA GLN A 182 -6.39 10.06 14.08
C GLN A 182 -6.78 9.18 15.28
N HIS A 183 -7.89 8.46 15.20
CA HIS A 183 -8.26 7.47 16.19
C HIS A 183 -7.18 6.37 16.30
N TYR A 184 -6.70 5.87 15.17
CA TYR A 184 -5.65 4.86 15.14
C TYR A 184 -4.28 5.36 15.62
N VAL A 185 -3.95 6.64 15.44
CA VAL A 185 -2.78 7.26 16.10
C VAL A 185 -2.90 7.17 17.63
N ARG A 186 -4.06 7.59 18.18
CA ARG A 186 -4.31 7.51 19.64
C ARG A 186 -4.28 6.08 20.14
N LEU A 187 -4.90 5.16 19.40
CA LEU A 187 -4.96 3.74 19.77
C LEU A 187 -3.56 3.10 19.70
N GLY A 188 -2.77 3.40 18.67
CA GLY A 188 -1.39 2.93 18.56
C GLY A 188 -0.53 3.39 19.74
N ARG A 189 -0.66 4.64 20.18
CA ARG A 189 0.02 5.15 21.38
C ARG A 189 -0.39 4.38 22.63
N LEU A 190 -1.70 4.18 22.85
CA LEU A 190 -2.22 3.43 23.98
C LEU A 190 -1.71 1.98 23.99
N TYR A 191 -1.79 1.29 22.85
CA TYR A 191 -1.32 -0.10 22.74
C TYR A 191 0.20 -0.19 22.94
N ARG A 192 0.96 0.75 22.40
CA ARG A 192 2.40 0.82 22.64
C ARG A 192 2.69 0.98 24.13
N GLU A 193 1.99 1.85 24.85
CA GLU A 193 2.15 2.04 26.30
C GLU A 193 1.77 0.79 27.11
N GLU A 194 0.61 0.18 26.82
CA GLU A 194 0.10 -0.98 27.55
C GLU A 194 0.90 -2.26 27.24
N MET A 195 1.44 -2.39 26.02
CA MET A 195 2.21 -3.56 25.59
C MET A 195 3.72 -3.41 25.81
N THR A 196 4.23 -2.20 26.12
CA THR A 196 5.63 -2.01 26.54
C THR A 196 5.87 -2.37 28.02
N GLY A 197 4.87 -2.90 28.72
CA GLY A 197 4.98 -3.24 30.15
C GLY A 197 4.29 -4.51 30.63
N THR A 198 3.65 -5.32 29.78
CA THR A 198 2.77 -6.39 30.30
C THR A 198 2.76 -7.67 29.44
N ASN A 199 3.32 -8.75 29.99
CA ASN A 199 2.73 -10.08 29.81
C ASN A 199 1.25 -9.94 30.18
N VAL A 200 0.34 -10.18 29.23
CA VAL A 200 -1.11 -9.99 29.41
C VAL A 200 -1.59 -10.73 30.66
N THR A 201 -1.77 -10.01 31.77
CA THR A 201 -2.61 -10.46 32.89
C THR A 201 -3.93 -9.72 32.79
N SER A 202 -4.97 -10.51 32.62
CA SER A 202 -6.38 -10.17 32.66
C SER A 202 -6.71 -9.02 33.62
N ARG A 203 -7.10 -7.87 33.09
CA ARG A 203 -8.02 -7.00 33.85
C ARG A 203 -9.38 -7.72 33.84
N LYS A 204 -9.85 -8.11 35.03
CA LYS A 204 -11.24 -8.53 35.21
C LYS A 204 -12.13 -7.39 34.74
N VAL A 205 -13.11 -7.74 33.92
CA VAL A 205 -14.25 -6.88 33.63
C VAL A 205 -15.17 -7.02 34.85
N ASP A 206 -15.42 -5.91 35.55
CA ASP A 206 -16.43 -5.83 36.61
C ASP A 206 -17.84 -5.91 36.02
#